data_AF-A0A259RV90-F1
#
_entry.id   AF-A0A259RV90-F1
#
_cell.length_a   1.000
_cell.length_b   1.000
_cell.length_c   1.000
_cell.angle_alpha   90.00
_cell.angle_beta   90.00
_cell.angle_gamma   90.00
#
_symmetry.space_group_name_H-M   'P 1'
#
loop_
_entity.id
_entity.type
_entity.pdbx_description
1 polymer ?
#
loop_
_entity_poly.entity_id
_entity_poly.type
_entity_poly.pdbx_seq_one_letter_code
_entity_poly.pdbx_strand_id
1 'polypeptide(L)'
;QPLPSGDAYVLYFPAGTPLPIRTVVDGSAFTRGAESTLHIVLKRGIYGYRQYASLDGQHWMPWDQMLKTQFQMHIPGKDGKDAAVLHLQMDALNPPAP
;
A
#
# COMPACT_ATOMS: atom_id res chain seq x y z
N GLN A 1 15.01 1.79 -12.01
CA GLN A 1 15.50 0.55 -12.63
C GLN A 1 14.32 -0.09 -13.38
N PRO A 2 14.44 -0.41 -14.67
CA PRO A 2 13.38 -1.08 -15.40
C PRO A 2 13.17 -2.50 -14.84
N LEU A 3 11.91 -2.96 -14.86
CA LEU A 3 11.57 -4.31 -14.45
C LEU A 3 12.17 -5.32 -15.46
N PRO A 4 12.67 -6.49 -14.99
CA PRO A 4 13.12 -7.55 -15.88
C PRO A 4 12.02 -7.98 -16.85
N SER A 5 12.38 -8.48 -18.04
CA SER A 5 11.43 -9.01 -19.00
C SER A 5 10.73 -10.28 -18.47
N GLY A 6 9.40 -10.26 -18.40
CA GLY A 6 8.55 -11.36 -17.93
C GLY A 6 7.91 -11.11 -16.56
N ASP A 7 6.94 -11.95 -16.18
CA ASP A 7 6.10 -11.73 -14.97
C ASP A 7 6.61 -12.48 -13.73
N ALA A 8 7.86 -12.96 -13.77
CA ALA A 8 8.44 -13.84 -12.77
C ALA A 8 9.62 -13.19 -12.04
N TYR A 9 9.40 -12.05 -11.39
CA TYR A 9 10.41 -11.37 -10.58
C TYR A 9 9.90 -11.07 -9.17
N VAL A 10 10.83 -11.12 -8.21
CA VAL A 10 10.60 -10.70 -6.83
C VAL A 10 10.93 -9.21 -6.72
N LEU A 11 9.98 -8.44 -6.19
CA LEU A 11 10.21 -7.05 -5.79
C LEU A 11 10.63 -7.00 -4.33
N TYR A 12 11.62 -6.18 -4.01
CA TYR A 12 11.98 -5.88 -2.63
C TYR A 12 11.68 -4.42 -2.33
N PHE A 13 10.85 -4.19 -1.32
CA PHE A 13 10.52 -2.88 -0.78
C PHE A 13 11.31 -2.67 0.51
N PRO A 14 12.39 -1.87 0.50
CA PRO A 14 13.28 -1.73 1.65
C PRO A 14 12.63 -0.98 2.81
N ALA A 15 12.97 -1.39 4.04
CA ALA A 15 12.65 -0.62 5.24
C ALA A 15 13.31 0.77 5.19
N GLY A 16 12.67 1.77 5.80
CA GLY A 16 13.27 3.10 5.95
C GLY A 16 13.36 3.93 4.66
N THR A 17 13.01 3.37 3.50
CA THR A 17 13.01 4.07 2.22
C THR A 17 11.60 4.59 1.89
N PRO A 18 11.45 5.86 1.47
CA PRO A 18 10.17 6.37 1.00
C PRO A 18 9.63 5.54 -0.17
N LEU A 19 8.48 4.90 0.03
CA LEU A 19 7.74 4.15 -0.97
C LEU A 19 6.62 5.05 -1.52
N PRO A 20 6.61 5.35 -2.83
CA PRO A 20 5.52 6.12 -3.43
C PRO A 20 4.28 5.25 -3.61
N ILE A 21 3.16 5.68 -3.04
CA ILE A 21 1.81 5.15 -3.27
C ILE A 21 1.04 6.17 -4.09
N ARG A 22 0.67 5.77 -5.31
CA ARG A 22 -0.18 6.57 -6.20
C ARG A 22 -1.65 6.40 -5.79
N THR A 23 -2.31 7.50 -5.47
CA THR A 23 -3.74 7.58 -5.18
C THR A 23 -4.44 8.24 -6.35
N VAL A 24 -5.48 7.59 -6.87
CA VAL A 24 -6.29 8.09 -8.00
C VAL A 24 -7.73 8.21 -7.54
N VAL A 25 -8.36 9.33 -7.86
CA VAL A 25 -9.78 9.58 -7.67
C VAL A 25 -10.38 9.87 -9.04
N ASP A 26 -11.27 9.02 -9.50
CA ASP A 26 -11.98 9.16 -10.78
C ASP A 26 -13.42 8.64 -10.67
N GLY A 27 -14.20 8.79 -11.74
CA GLY A 27 -15.58 8.32 -11.82
C GLY A 27 -16.59 9.37 -12.28
N SER A 28 -17.76 8.91 -12.72
CA SER A 28 -18.82 9.76 -13.30
C SER A 28 -19.49 10.71 -12.31
N ALA A 29 -19.31 10.48 -11.01
CA ALA A 29 -19.79 11.38 -9.96
C ALA A 29 -18.97 12.67 -9.84
N PHE A 30 -17.76 12.71 -10.41
CA PHE A 30 -16.85 13.86 -10.35
C PHE A 30 -16.78 14.56 -11.70
N THR A 31 -16.82 15.89 -11.70
CA THR A 31 -16.58 16.70 -12.91
C THR A 31 -15.11 16.65 -13.35
N ARG A 32 -14.20 16.33 -12.41
CA ARG A 32 -12.77 16.18 -12.64
C ARG A 32 -12.19 15.20 -11.63
N GLY A 33 -11.44 14.21 -12.11
CA GLY A 33 -10.63 13.33 -11.27
C GLY A 33 -9.34 13.97 -10.79
N ALA A 34 -8.64 13.33 -9.85
CA ALA A 34 -7.38 13.80 -9.31
C ALA A 34 -6.42 12.64 -9.04
N GLU A 35 -5.14 12.96 -9.00
CA GLU A 35 -4.08 12.04 -8.58
C GLU A 35 -3.19 12.72 -7.55
N SER A 36 -2.72 11.94 -6.58
CA SER A 36 -1.66 12.35 -5.66
C SER A 36 -0.71 11.18 -5.40
N THR A 37 0.53 11.48 -5.03
CA THR A 37 1.51 10.47 -4.61
C THR A 37 1.83 10.67 -3.13
N LEU A 38 1.48 9.68 -2.32
CA LEU A 38 1.84 9.61 -0.91
C LEU A 38 3.18 8.91 -0.77
N HIS A 39 4.08 9.45 0.04
CA HIS A 39 5.35 8.78 0.35
C HIS A 39 5.27 8.21 1.76
N ILE A 40 5.18 6.89 1.86
CA ILE A 40 5.15 6.19 3.15
C ILE A 40 6.50 5.52 3.42
N VAL A 41 6.76 5.16 4.68
CA VAL A 41 7.96 4.41 5.05
C VAL A 41 7.55 3.11 5.71
N LEU A 42 8.08 2.00 5.19
CA LEU A 42 7.89 0.69 5.81
C LEU A 42 8.81 0.53 7.02
N LYS A 43 8.27 0.00 8.12
CA LYS A 43 9.05 -0.36 9.30
C LYS A 43 9.98 -1.56 9.05
N ARG A 44 9.58 -2.48 8.18
CA ARG A 44 10.33 -3.68 7.79
C ARG A 44 10.29 -3.85 6.28
N GLY A 45 11.38 -4.40 5.73
CA GLY A 45 11.45 -4.68 4.31
C GLY A 45 10.52 -5.84 3.95
N ILE A 46 9.89 -5.75 2.78
CA ILE A 46 8.95 -6.76 2.30
C ILE A 46 9.35 -7.18 0.89
N TYR A 47 9.44 -8.48 0.68
CA TYR A 47 9.51 -9.08 -0.64
C TYR A 47 8.10 -9.35 -1.16
N GLY A 48 7.83 -9.02 -2.42
CA GLY A 48 6.56 -9.27 -3.10
C GLY A 48 6.76 -10.09 -4.36
N TYR A 49 5.90 -11.09 -4.56
CA TYR A 49 5.84 -11.89 -5.78
C TYR A 49 4.40 -12.34 -6.03
N ARG A 50 3.77 -11.82 -7.11
CA ARG A 50 2.34 -12.05 -7.41
C ARG A 50 1.47 -11.74 -6.17
N GLN A 51 0.69 -12.69 -5.68
CA GLN A 51 -0.12 -12.54 -4.45
C GLN A 51 0.63 -12.89 -3.15
N TYR A 52 1.91 -13.25 -3.21
CA TYR A 52 2.69 -13.68 -2.05
C TYR A 52 3.63 -12.59 -1.56
N ALA A 53 3.91 -12.65 -0.27
CA ALA A 53 4.83 -11.77 0.41
C ALA A 53 5.77 -12.56 1.33
N SER A 54 6.92 -11.98 1.62
CA SER A 54 7.87 -12.51 2.58
C SER A 54 8.61 -11.39 3.31
N LEU A 55 8.95 -11.60 4.58
CA LEU A 55 9.77 -10.67 5.38
C LEU A 55 11.26 -11.01 5.33
N ASP A 56 11.62 -12.24 4.95
CA ASP A 56 13.00 -12.76 4.93
C ASP A 56 13.44 -13.26 3.54
N GLY A 57 12.52 -13.28 2.57
CA GLY A 57 12.73 -13.78 1.22
C GLY A 57 12.69 -15.31 1.10
N GLN A 58 12.46 -16.02 2.21
CA GLN A 58 12.50 -17.49 2.28
C GLN A 58 11.12 -18.07 2.60
N HIS A 59 10.42 -17.49 3.58
CA HIS A 59 9.10 -17.94 3.99
C HIS A 59 8.05 -17.06 3.31
N TRP A 60 7.29 -17.67 2.40
CA TRP A 60 6.29 -17.00 1.58
C TRP A 60 4.88 -17.33 2.06
N MET A 61 4.05 -16.32 2.18
CA MET A 61 2.62 -16.48 2.49
C MET A 61 1.79 -15.50 1.67
N PRO A 62 0.50 -15.77 1.46
CA PRO A 62 -0.40 -14.81 0.82
C PRO A 62 -0.35 -13.43 1.50
N TRP A 63 -0.39 -12.36 0.69
CA TRP A 63 -0.25 -10.99 1.17
C TRP A 63 -1.27 -10.63 2.27
N ASP A 64 -2.50 -11.08 2.10
CA ASP A 64 -3.62 -10.89 3.04
C ASP A 64 -3.48 -11.66 4.36
N GLN A 65 -2.61 -12.67 4.41
CA GLN A 65 -2.25 -13.37 5.64
C GLN A 65 -1.08 -12.71 6.37
N MET A 66 -0.24 -11.96 5.66
CA MET A 66 0.90 -11.24 6.25
C MET A 66 0.51 -9.83 6.72
N LEU A 67 -0.29 -9.12 5.93
CA LEU A 67 -0.63 -7.72 6.10
C LEU A 67 -2.13 -7.50 6.03
N LYS A 68 -2.69 -6.96 7.11
CA LYS A 68 -4.05 -6.43 7.11
C LYS A 68 -4.04 -5.03 6.55
N THR A 69 -4.68 -4.83 5.40
CA THR A 69 -4.87 -3.51 4.80
C THR A 69 -6.32 -3.06 4.96
N GLN A 70 -6.54 -1.85 5.45
CA GLN A 70 -7.87 -1.26 5.63
C GLN A 70 -7.94 0.08 4.92
N PHE A 71 -9.02 0.28 4.15
CA PHE A 71 -9.35 1.54 3.50
C PHE A 71 -10.68 2.04 4.03
N GLN A 72 -10.70 3.27 4.51
CA GLN A 72 -11.91 3.92 5.01
C GLN A 72 -12.04 5.28 4.34
N MET A 73 -13.19 5.55 3.73
CA MET A 73 -13.53 6.88 3.25
C MET A 73 -14.54 7.49 4.21
N HIS A 74 -14.18 8.62 4.81
CA HIS A 74 -15.08 9.41 5.64
C HIS A 74 -15.43 10.69 4.90
N ILE A 75 -16.73 10.97 4.69
CA ILE A 75 -17.21 12.22 4.10
C ILE A 75 -17.66 13.10 5.28
N PRO A 76 -16.95 14.21 5.61
CA PRO A 76 -17.30 15.03 6.76
C PRO A 76 -18.70 15.64 6.63
N GLY A 77 -19.44 15.62 7.74
CA GLY A 77 -20.65 16.40 7.89
C GLY A 77 -20.33 17.86 8.23
N LYS A 78 -21.04 18.78 7.56
CA LYS A 78 -21.28 20.22 7.82
C LYS A 78 -20.10 21.20 8.08
N ASP A 79 -18.92 20.75 8.50
CA ASP A 79 -17.86 21.67 8.97
C ASP A 79 -16.92 22.14 7.83
N GLY A 80 -17.05 21.54 6.64
CA GLY A 80 -16.53 22.03 5.36
C GLY A 80 -15.02 22.06 5.18
N LYS A 81 -14.22 21.69 6.19
CA LYS A 81 -12.75 21.76 6.12
C LYS A 81 -12.14 20.70 5.19
N ASP A 82 -12.77 19.53 5.10
CA ASP A 82 -12.41 18.47 4.15
C ASP A 82 -13.69 17.95 3.50
N ALA A 83 -13.67 17.73 2.18
CA ALA A 83 -14.82 17.16 1.46
C ALA A 83 -14.92 15.64 1.66
N ALA A 84 -13.79 14.97 1.84
CA ALA A 84 -13.65 13.56 2.18
C ALA A 84 -12.23 13.29 2.70
N VAL A 85 -12.08 12.33 3.61
CA VAL A 85 -10.80 11.82 4.10
C VAL A 85 -10.68 10.35 3.71
N LEU A 86 -9.61 9.99 3.01
CA LEU A 86 -9.22 8.60 2.78
C LEU A 86 -8.20 8.19 3.84
N HIS A 87 -8.57 7.23 4.68
CA HIS A 87 -7.68 6.63 5.67
C HIS A 87 -7.22 5.25 5.19
N LEU A 88 -5.90 5.10 5.04
CA LEU A 88 -5.23 3.83 4.74
C LEU A 88 -4.47 3.38 5.98
N GLN A 89 -4.79 2.19 6.49
CA GLN A 89 -4.08 1.53 7.57
C GLN A 89 -3.53 0.18 7.09
N MET A 90 -2.28 -0.12 7.47
CA MET A 90 -1.63 -1.37 7.16
C MET A 90 -0.93 -1.92 8.40
N ASP A 91 -1.35 -3.10 8.86
CA ASP A 91 -0.83 -3.76 10.05
C ASP A 91 -0.26 -5.14 9.71
N ALA A 92 0.86 -5.50 10.32
CA ALA A 92 1.40 -6.86 10.24
C ALA A 92 0.59 -7.80 11.13
N LEU A 93 0.14 -8.93 10.58
CA LEU A 93 -0.73 -9.88 11.29
C LEU A 93 0.05 -10.82 12.23
N ASN A 94 1.31 -11.13 11.90
CA ASN A 94 2.18 -11.99 12.70
C ASN A 94 3.63 -11.49 12.59
N PRO A 95 4.03 -10.44 13.31
CA PRO A 95 5.42 -10.00 13.28
C PRO A 95 6.31 -11.12 13.85
N PRO A 96 7.37 -11.55 13.13
CA PRO A 96 8.42 -12.38 13.72
C PRO A 96 8.92 -11.68 14.99
N ALA A 97 9.13 -12.46 16.05
CA ALA A 97 9.70 -11.97 17.31
C ALA A 97 10.96 -11.11 17.02
N PRO A 98 11.17 -10.04 17.81
CA PRO A 98 12.28 -9.10 17.59
C PRO A 98 13.65 -9.79 17.58
#